data_AF-A0A7C9CMM8-F1
#
_entry.id   AF-A0A7C9CMM8-F1
#
_cell.length_a   1.000
_cell.length_b   1.000
_cell.length_c   1.000
_cell.angle_alpha   90.00
_cell.angle_beta   90.00
_cell.angle_gamma   90.00
#
_symmetry.space_group_name_H-M   'P 1'
#
loop_
_entity.id
_entity.type
_entity.pdbx_description
1 polymer ?
#
loop_
_entity_poly.entity_id
_entity_poly.type
_entity_poly.pdbx_seq_one_letter_code
_entity_poly.pdbx_strand_id
1 'polypeptide(L)'
;EVLAHPSVGGFWTHCGWNSTLETISEGVPMICLPFYADQVVTARYVSESWGVGLVQGSETYEPASIEGYLETVSGRGHIVKWAPQLEVLAHPSVGGFWTHCGWNSTLETISEGVPMICLPFYADQVVTARYVSESWGVGL
;
A
#
# COMPACT_ATOMS: atom_id res chain seq x y z
N GLU A 1 5.79 -17.27 12.08
CA GLU A 1 4.92 -16.16 11.66
C GLU A 1 5.49 -15.50 10.43
N VAL A 2 4.64 -15.14 9.45
CA VAL A 2 5.10 -14.47 8.21
C VAL A 2 5.60 -13.07 8.51
N LEU A 3 4.96 -12.37 9.45
CA LEU A 3 5.26 -10.99 9.81
C LEU A 3 6.62 -10.83 10.52
N ALA A 4 7.11 -11.87 11.18
CA ALA A 4 8.44 -11.90 11.80
C ALA A 4 9.60 -11.97 10.80
N HIS A 5 9.32 -12.16 9.50
CA HIS A 5 10.38 -12.35 8.52
C HIS A 5 11.09 -11.01 8.19
N PRO A 6 12.44 -10.95 8.18
CA PRO A 6 13.20 -9.70 8.01
C PRO A 6 12.90 -8.93 6.71
N SER A 7 12.43 -9.61 5.67
CA SER A 7 12.04 -8.98 4.40
C SER A 7 10.66 -8.33 4.42
N VAL A 8 9.90 -8.44 5.51
CA VAL A 8 8.59 -7.80 5.64
C VAL A 8 8.80 -6.32 5.99
N GLY A 9 8.64 -5.47 4.98
CA GLY A 9 8.74 -4.02 5.11
C GLY A 9 7.46 -3.35 5.64
N GLY A 10 6.31 -4.02 5.51
CA GLY A 10 5.00 -3.51 5.92
C GLY A 10 3.90 -4.55 5.68
N PHE A 11 2.71 -4.29 6.23
CA PHE A 11 1.55 -5.17 6.14
C PHE A 11 0.30 -4.41 5.69
N TRP A 12 -0.32 -4.85 4.59
CA TRP A 12 -1.58 -4.30 4.11
C TRP A 12 -2.74 -5.16 4.61
N THR A 13 -3.67 -4.55 5.34
CA THR A 13 -4.68 -5.28 6.11
C THR A 13 -6.03 -4.58 6.09
N HIS A 14 -7.08 -5.37 6.29
CA HIS A 14 -8.43 -4.87 6.59
C HIS A 14 -8.62 -4.57 8.09
N CYS A 15 -7.58 -4.63 8.91
CA CYS A 15 -7.62 -4.39 10.36
C CYS A 15 -8.40 -5.44 11.15
N GLY A 16 -8.27 -6.72 10.79
CA GLY A 16 -8.77 -7.81 11.62
C GLY A 16 -7.97 -7.94 12.92
N TRP A 17 -8.66 -8.04 14.06
CA TRP A 17 -8.06 -7.96 15.41
C TRP A 17 -6.80 -8.81 15.60
N ASN A 18 -6.85 -10.11 15.28
CA ASN A 18 -5.71 -11.02 15.48
C ASN A 18 -4.50 -10.61 14.65
N SER A 19 -4.71 -10.31 13.36
CA SER A 19 -3.63 -9.88 12.46
C SER A 19 -3.03 -8.54 12.89
N THR A 20 -3.85 -7.64 13.44
CA THR A 20 -3.38 -6.37 13.99
C THR A 20 -2.48 -6.58 15.21
N LEU A 21 -2.85 -7.46 16.13
CA LEU A 21 -2.02 -7.75 17.30
C LEU A 21 -0.68 -8.39 16.92
N GLU A 22 -0.68 -9.36 16.00
CA GLU A 22 0.56 -9.97 15.48
C GLU A 22 1.44 -8.91 14.80
N THR A 23 0.84 -8.02 14.02
CA THR A 23 1.58 -6.95 13.34
C THR A 23 2.23 -5.97 14.33
N ILE A 24 1.52 -5.62 15.40
CA ILE A 24 2.03 -4.75 16.47
C ILE A 24 3.15 -5.45 17.24
N SER A 25 3.01 -6.75 17.57
CA SER A 25 4.06 -7.47 18.28
C SER A 25 5.35 -7.57 17.48
N GLU A 26 5.25 -7.70 16.16
CA GLU A 26 6.40 -7.75 15.24
C GLU A 26 6.95 -6.37 14.85
N GLY A 27 6.29 -5.28 15.26
CA GLY A 27 6.72 -3.91 14.91
C GLY A 27 6.71 -3.65 13.40
N VAL A 28 5.75 -4.24 12.69
CA VAL A 28 5.59 -4.08 11.23
C VAL A 28 4.58 -2.94 10.96
N PRO A 29 4.93 -1.94 10.12
CA PRO A 29 4.02 -0.85 9.82
C PRO A 29 2.81 -1.32 8.99
N MET A 30 1.63 -0.73 9.23
CA MET A 30 0.40 -1.13 8.57
C MET A 30 -0.18 -0.08 7.60
N ILE A 31 -0.67 -0.55 6.46
CA ILE A 31 -1.64 0.17 5.64
C ILE A 31 -3.01 -0.50 5.85
N CYS A 32 -4.01 0.30 6.19
CA CYS A 32 -5.30 -0.14 6.69
C CYS A 32 -6.41 0.19 5.68
N LEU A 33 -7.10 -0.83 5.19
CA LEU A 33 -8.26 -0.72 4.30
C LEU A 33 -9.47 -1.44 4.94
N PRO A 34 -10.12 -0.81 5.94
CA PRO A 34 -11.24 -1.43 6.64
C PRO A 34 -12.50 -1.46 5.75
N PHE A 35 -13.23 -2.57 5.78
CA PHE A 35 -14.48 -2.75 5.02
C PHE A 35 -15.72 -2.86 5.93
N TYR A 36 -15.55 -3.30 7.18
CA TYR A 36 -16.64 -3.52 8.14
C TYR A 36 -16.51 -2.66 9.40
N ALA A 37 -17.58 -2.55 10.19
CA ALA A 37 -17.67 -1.60 11.31
C ALA A 37 -16.63 -1.85 12.41
N ASP A 38 -16.41 -3.12 12.79
CA ASP A 38 -15.40 -3.53 13.76
C ASP A 38 -13.98 -3.19 13.27
N GLN A 39 -13.73 -3.40 11.99
CA GLN A 39 -12.46 -3.06 11.33
C GLN A 39 -12.19 -1.56 11.33
N VAL A 40 -13.21 -0.73 11.13
CA VAL A 40 -13.07 0.74 11.19
C VAL A 40 -12.63 1.18 12.58
N VAL A 41 -13.18 0.57 13.63
CA VAL A 41 -12.79 0.88 15.01
C VAL A 41 -11.34 0.47 15.26
N THR A 42 -10.95 -0.74 14.85
CA THR A 42 -9.56 -1.20 14.97
C THR A 42 -8.60 -0.30 14.18
N ALA A 43 -8.95 0.08 12.95
CA ALA A 43 -8.15 0.96 12.11
C ALA A 43 -7.89 2.33 12.79
N ARG A 44 -8.91 2.91 13.45
CA ARG A 44 -8.75 4.16 14.20
C ARG A 44 -7.81 4.02 15.39
N TYR A 45 -7.89 2.92 16.15
CA TYR A 45 -6.92 2.69 17.23
C TYR A 45 -5.49 2.60 16.68
N VAL A 46 -5.30 1.87 15.59
CA VAL A 46 -4.01 1.71 14.92
C VAL A 46 -3.42 3.03 14.46
N SER A 47 -4.21 3.90 13.84
CA SER A 47 -3.71 5.17 13.31
C SER A 47 -3.67 6.29 14.34
N GLU A 48 -4.74 6.47 15.13
CA GLU A 48 -4.92 7.66 15.98
C GLU A 48 -4.37 7.44 17.40
N SER A 49 -4.46 6.23 17.94
CA SER A 49 -4.04 5.96 19.34
C SER A 49 -2.64 5.36 19.42
N TRP A 50 -2.31 4.44 18.53
CA TRP A 50 -1.03 3.74 18.53
C TRP A 50 -0.02 4.33 17.56
N GLY A 51 -0.48 5.06 16.53
CA GLY A 51 0.39 5.70 15.56
C GLY A 51 1.22 4.71 14.71
N VAL A 52 0.76 3.47 14.56
CA VAL A 52 1.50 2.39 13.87
C VAL A 52 0.89 1.98 12.54
N GLY A 53 -0.13 2.70 12.06
CA GLY A 53 -0.69 2.45 10.74
C GLY A 53 -1.38 3.64 10.11
N LEU A 54 -1.61 3.52 8.81
CA LEU A 54 -2.21 4.53 7.96
C LEU A 54 -3.51 4.02 7.37
N VAL A 55 -4.61 4.74 7.57
CA VAL A 55 -5.94 4.36 7.07
C VAL A 55 -6.19 4.99 5.71
N GLN A 56 -6.51 4.16 4.73
CA GLN A 56 -6.89 4.64 3.39
C GLN A 56 -8.14 5.51 3.48
N GLY A 57 -8.05 6.73 2.93
CA GLY A 57 -9.15 7.69 2.92
C GLY A 57 -9.23 8.59 4.16
N SER A 58 -8.23 8.58 5.05
CA SER A 58 -8.12 9.64 6.05
C SER A 58 -7.85 10.99 5.37
N GLU A 59 -8.46 12.06 5.86
CA GLU A 59 -8.29 13.42 5.30
C GLU A 59 -6.95 14.05 5.71
N THR A 60 -6.22 13.42 6.63
CA THR A 60 -5.03 13.98 7.27
C THR A 60 -3.80 13.12 6.98
N TYR A 61 -3.13 13.41 5.87
CA TYR A 61 -1.77 12.94 5.58
C TYR A 61 -0.72 14.03 5.88
N GLU A 62 -1.08 15.00 6.72
CA GLU A 62 -0.12 16.00 7.18
C GLU A 62 0.97 15.31 8.00
N PRO A 63 2.26 15.66 7.85
CA PRO A 63 3.33 14.96 8.56
C PRO A 63 3.11 14.87 10.07
N ALA A 64 2.53 15.92 10.68
CA ALA A 64 2.21 15.94 12.11
C ALA A 64 1.11 14.93 12.51
N SER A 65 0.19 14.58 11.61
CA SER A 65 -0.87 13.61 11.89
C SER A 65 -0.45 12.16 11.69
N ILE A 66 0.70 11.92 11.07
CA ILE A 66 1.24 10.58 10.80
C ILE A 66 2.67 10.39 11.34
N GLU A 67 3.14 11.25 12.25
CA GLU A 67 4.53 11.26 12.73
C GLU A 67 4.94 9.91 13.32
N GLY A 68 4.11 9.33 14.21
CA GLY A 68 4.37 7.99 14.75
C GLY A 68 4.49 6.93 13.64
N TYR A 69 3.67 7.04 12.59
CA TYR A 69 3.75 6.09 11.47
C TYR A 69 5.01 6.31 10.64
N LEU A 70 5.42 7.57 10.42
CA LEU A 70 6.67 7.91 9.74
C LEU A 70 7.89 7.32 10.46
N GLU A 71 7.88 7.31 11.80
CA GLU A 71 8.92 6.66 12.59
C GLU A 71 8.95 5.14 12.32
N THR A 72 7.78 4.48 12.24
CA THR A 72 7.71 3.03 11.98
C THR A 72 8.20 2.61 10.58
N VAL A 73 8.02 3.46 9.57
CA VAL A 73 8.48 3.18 8.19
C VAL A 73 9.90 3.67 7.92
N SER A 74 10.52 4.37 8.88
CA SER A 74 11.86 4.94 8.73
C SER A 74 12.88 3.85 8.38
N GLY A 75 13.67 4.11 7.33
CA GLY A 75 14.65 3.15 6.80
C GLY A 75 14.05 2.00 5.96
N ARG A 76 12.72 1.91 5.81
CA ARG A 76 12.03 0.91 4.98
C ARG A 76 11.30 1.49 3.77
N GLY A 77 10.84 2.74 3.86
CA GLY A 77 10.11 3.39 2.79
C GLY A 77 9.99 4.90 2.94
N HIS A 78 9.41 5.53 1.93
CA HIS A 78 9.13 6.96 1.89
C HIS A 78 7.64 7.20 1.62
N ILE A 79 7.05 8.12 2.39
CA ILE A 79 5.69 8.61 2.17
C ILE A 79 5.79 10.00 1.57
N VAL A 80 5.26 10.17 0.36
CA VAL A 80 5.30 11.44 -0.37
C VAL A 80 3.92 11.76 -0.93
N LYS A 81 3.57 13.04 -0.97
CA LYS A 81 2.30 13.50 -1.56
C LYS A 81 2.29 13.32 -3.08
N TRP A 82 3.46 13.46 -3.71
CA TRP A 82 3.64 13.34 -5.14
C TRP A 82 5.10 12.98 -5.44
N ALA A 83 5.31 12.21 -6.50
CA ALA A 83 6.62 11.89 -7.05
C ALA A 83 6.54 11.91 -8.59
N PRO A 84 7.65 12.14 -9.30
CA PRO A 84 7.72 12.00 -10.75
C PRO A 84 7.58 10.52 -11.12
N GLN A 85 6.34 10.03 -11.26
CA GLN A 85 6.01 8.60 -11.36
C GLN A 85 6.83 7.87 -12.42
N LEU A 86 6.96 8.44 -13.63
CA LEU A 86 7.75 7.84 -14.70
C LEU A 86 9.24 7.70 -14.33
N GLU A 87 9.84 8.71 -13.69
CA GLU A 87 11.24 8.63 -13.23
C GLU A 87 11.40 7.60 -12.11
N VAL A 88 10.40 7.46 -11.23
CA VAL A 88 10.38 6.42 -10.20
C VAL A 88 10.32 5.04 -10.85
N LEU A 89 9.38 4.82 -11.79
CA LEU A 89 9.22 3.54 -12.49
C LEU A 89 10.44 3.16 -13.32
N ALA A 90 11.12 4.13 -13.93
CA ALA A 90 12.35 3.91 -14.69
C ALA A 90 13.56 3.58 -13.80
N HIS A 91 13.45 3.75 -12.47
CA HIS A 91 14.57 3.53 -11.57
C HIS A 91 14.82 2.02 -11.33
N PRO A 92 16.07 1.52 -11.46
CA PRO A 92 16.37 0.08 -11.38
C PRO A 92 16.08 -0.57 -10.02
N SER A 93 15.91 0.24 -8.96
CA SER A 93 15.50 -0.26 -7.64
C SER A 93 14.00 -0.58 -7.54
N VAL A 94 13.18 -0.21 -8.52
CA VAL A 94 11.75 -0.51 -8.52
C VAL A 94 11.54 -1.93 -9.06
N GLY A 95 11.13 -2.83 -8.15
CA GLY A 95 10.85 -4.23 -8.48
C GLY A 95 9.39 -4.53 -8.79
N GLY A 96 8.48 -3.58 -8.58
CA GLY A 96 7.05 -3.76 -8.83
C GLY A 96 6.24 -2.51 -8.51
N PHE A 97 5.04 -2.44 -9.07
CA PHE A 97 4.15 -1.29 -8.92
C PHE A 97 2.75 -1.71 -8.52
N TRP A 98 2.34 -1.30 -7.32
CA TRP A 98 0.96 -1.48 -6.86
C TRP A 98 0.11 -0.29 -7.33
N THR A 99 -0.93 -0.58 -8.11
CA THR A 99 -1.67 0.43 -8.85
C THR A 99 -3.15 0.13 -8.95
N HIS A 100 -3.94 1.18 -9.14
CA HIS A 100 -5.36 1.08 -9.46
C HIS A 100 -5.63 0.77 -10.94
N CYS A 101 -4.60 0.54 -11.76
CA CYS A 101 -4.72 0.21 -13.18
C CYS A 101 -5.39 1.31 -14.03
N GLY A 102 -5.15 2.58 -13.70
CA GLY A 102 -5.46 3.69 -14.61
C GLY A 102 -4.63 3.57 -15.89
N TRP A 103 -5.21 3.96 -17.03
CA TRP A 103 -4.60 3.71 -18.34
C TRP A 103 -3.19 4.31 -18.50
N ASN A 104 -3.00 5.57 -18.10
CA ASN A 104 -1.69 6.24 -18.19
C ASN A 104 -0.63 5.53 -17.36
N SER A 105 -0.92 5.29 -16.06
CA SER A 105 0.00 4.58 -15.17
C SER A 105 0.32 3.17 -15.68
N THR A 106 -0.65 2.49 -16.29
CA THR A 106 -0.45 1.16 -16.89
C THR A 106 0.53 1.23 -18.07
N LEU A 107 0.38 2.21 -18.96
CA LEU A 107 1.30 2.40 -20.09
C LEU A 107 2.72 2.75 -19.66
N GLU A 108 2.88 3.66 -18.70
CA GLU A 108 4.19 4.00 -18.13
C GLU A 108 4.86 2.76 -17.54
N THR A 109 4.12 1.98 -16.76
CA THR A 109 4.63 0.77 -16.10
C THR A 109 5.06 -0.31 -17.09
N ILE A 110 4.27 -0.53 -18.14
CA ILE A 110 4.62 -1.47 -19.22
C ILE A 110 5.87 -0.99 -19.98
N SER A 111 5.97 0.32 -20.22
CA SER A 111 7.10 0.91 -20.95
C SER A 111 8.43 0.74 -20.18
N GLU A 112 8.38 0.82 -18.86
CA GLU A 112 9.54 0.61 -17.98
C GLU A 112 9.75 -0.87 -17.58
N GLY A 113 8.89 -1.79 -18.03
CA GLY A 113 9.03 -3.22 -17.78
C GLY A 113 8.85 -3.63 -16.31
N VAL A 114 8.09 -2.85 -15.54
CA VAL A 114 7.86 -3.09 -14.11
C VAL A 114 6.59 -3.96 -13.91
N PRO A 115 6.62 -5.05 -13.11
CA PRO A 115 5.44 -5.88 -12.88
C PRO A 115 4.41 -5.17 -11.97
N MET A 116 3.13 -5.45 -12.19
CA MET A 116 2.03 -4.79 -11.47
C MET A 116 1.35 -5.68 -10.41
N ILE A 117 0.92 -5.04 -9.33
CA ILE A 117 -0.11 -5.56 -8.42
C ILE A 117 -1.37 -4.71 -8.63
N CYS A 118 -2.48 -5.32 -9.01
CA CYS A 118 -3.67 -4.62 -9.46
C CYS A 118 -4.71 -4.50 -8.35
N LEU A 119 -5.13 -3.26 -8.04
CA LEU A 119 -6.26 -2.98 -7.15
C LEU A 119 -7.20 -1.93 -7.79
N PRO A 120 -8.00 -2.32 -8.79
CA PRO A 120 -8.89 -1.39 -9.47
C PRO A 120 -10.02 -0.91 -8.54
N PHE A 121 -10.41 0.35 -8.66
CA PHE A 121 -11.50 0.95 -7.88
C PHE A 121 -12.77 1.18 -8.71
N TYR A 122 -12.66 1.69 -9.95
CA TYR A 122 -13.85 2.01 -10.76
C TYR A 122 -13.59 2.08 -12.27
N ALA A 123 -14.66 2.01 -13.06
CA ALA A 123 -14.69 2.22 -14.51
C ALA A 123 -13.70 1.32 -15.31
N ASP A 124 -12.88 1.95 -16.15
CA ASP A 124 -11.94 1.30 -17.06
C ASP A 124 -10.83 0.53 -16.34
N GLN A 125 -10.55 0.89 -15.08
CA GLN A 125 -9.54 0.24 -14.25
C GLN A 125 -9.75 -1.27 -14.13
N VAL A 126 -11.00 -1.71 -14.00
CA VAL A 126 -11.34 -3.14 -13.89
C VAL A 126 -11.00 -3.89 -15.17
N VAL A 127 -11.28 -3.27 -16.32
CA VAL A 127 -10.95 -3.86 -17.63
C VAL A 127 -9.45 -3.88 -17.83
N THR A 128 -8.76 -2.77 -17.55
CA THR A 128 -7.30 -2.65 -17.65
C THR A 128 -6.61 -3.69 -16.75
N ALA A 129 -7.04 -3.86 -15.50
CA ALA A 129 -6.51 -4.86 -14.59
C ALA A 129 -6.61 -6.28 -15.17
N ARG A 130 -7.76 -6.63 -15.77
CA ARG A 130 -7.93 -7.94 -16.43
C ARG A 130 -7.02 -8.11 -17.64
N TYR A 131 -6.76 -7.07 -18.43
CA TYR A 131 -5.77 -7.15 -19.50
C TYR A 131 -4.37 -7.37 -18.94
N VAL A 132 -3.99 -6.62 -17.91
CA VAL A 132 -2.69 -6.74 -17.23
C VAL A 132 -2.44 -8.15 -16.69
N SER A 133 -3.42 -8.73 -16.00
CA SER A 133 -3.26 -10.04 -15.35
C SER A 133 -3.57 -11.23 -16.26
N GLU A 134 -4.70 -11.21 -16.98
CA GLU A 134 -5.18 -12.38 -17.74
C GLU A 134 -4.64 -12.41 -19.18
N SER A 135 -4.40 -11.26 -19.81
CA SER A 135 -4.05 -11.19 -21.25
C SER A 135 -2.57 -10.96 -21.50
N TRP A 136 -1.96 -10.01 -20.79
CA TRP A 136 -0.56 -9.62 -21.00
C TRP A 136 0.39 -10.36 -20.05
N GLY A 137 -0.10 -10.86 -18.92
CA GLY A 137 0.71 -11.60 -17.95
C GLY A 137 1.80 -10.75 -17.30
N VAL A 138 1.55 -9.46 -17.13
CA VAL A 138 2.50 -8.48 -16.57
C VAL A 138 2.09 -7.97 -15.18
N GLY A 139 1.06 -8.58 -14.59
CA GLY A 139 0.66 -8.29 -13.21
C GLY A 139 -0.25 -9.36 -12.61
N LEU A 140 -0.63 -9.13 -11.35
CA LEU A 140 -1.52 -9.98 -10.55
C LEU A 140 -2.78 -9.21 -10.14
#